data_AF-A0A5E4BCH1-F1
#
_entry.id   AF-A0A5E4BCH1-F1
#
_cell.length_a   1.000
_cell.length_b   1.000
_cell.length_c   1.000
_cell.angle_alpha   90.00
_cell.angle_beta   90.00
_cell.angle_gamma   90.00
#
_symmetry.space_group_name_H-M   'P 1'
#
loop_
_entity.id
_entity.type
_entity.pdbx_description
1 polymer ?
#
loop_
_entity_poly.entity_id
_entity_poly.type
_entity_poly.pdbx_seq_one_letter_code
_entity_poly.pdbx_strand_id
1 'polypeptide(L)'
;MEKKWTYCAVYSIIQIQFVRGVWEKGLNAGEDVYAVPGSDVNMTCQIQLKGLLVQTQWSKVSDQMDLIALHHPQYGIHYPHKHSCKSVVDFRQIPENITIWTLLLRNVSSSLSGKYECSFTLFPEGIWTKTYNLLIQAPGKCNW
;
A
#
# COMPACT_ATOMS: atom_id res chain seq x y z
N MET A 1 -16.32 26.80 40.01
CA MET A 1 -15.75 25.46 39.80
C MET A 1 -16.04 24.89 38.41
N GLU A 2 -17.10 25.33 37.72
CA GLU A 2 -17.50 24.81 36.39
C GLU A 2 -16.53 25.13 35.23
N LYS A 3 -15.92 26.32 35.22
CA LYS A 3 -15.00 26.74 34.15
C LYS A 3 -13.73 25.89 34.01
N LYS A 4 -13.34 25.21 35.09
CA LYS A 4 -12.14 24.36 35.12
C LYS A 4 -12.42 22.98 34.50
N TRP A 5 -13.65 22.48 34.66
CA TRP A 5 -14.11 21.23 34.04
C TRP A 5 -14.26 21.37 32.52
N THR A 6 -14.84 22.48 32.06
CA THR A 6 -14.97 22.75 30.63
C THR A 6 -13.60 22.90 29.96
N TYR A 7 -12.64 23.55 30.62
CA TYR A 7 -11.27 23.65 30.10
C TYR A 7 -10.59 22.26 29.97
N CYS A 8 -10.70 21.41 30.98
CA CYS A 8 -10.17 20.05 30.92
C CYS A 8 -10.84 19.23 29.81
N ALA A 9 -12.17 19.30 29.67
CA ALA A 9 -12.89 18.59 28.64
C ALA A 9 -12.48 19.04 27.22
N VAL A 10 -12.36 20.35 26.99
CA VAL A 10 -11.90 20.89 25.69
C VAL A 10 -10.46 20.46 25.41
N TYR A 11 -9.57 20.50 26.39
CA TYR A 11 -8.18 20.06 26.22
C TYR A 11 -8.11 18.57 25.87
N SER A 12 -8.88 17.70 26.54
CA SER A 12 -8.96 16.28 26.22
C SER A 12 -9.48 16.03 24.81
N ILE A 13 -10.50 16.76 24.36
CA ILE A 13 -11.03 16.63 22.99
C ILE A 13 -9.96 17.03 21.96
N ILE A 14 -9.23 18.13 22.18
CA ILE A 14 -8.16 18.58 21.28
C ILE A 14 -7.05 17.53 21.19
N GLN A 15 -6.63 16.96 22.31
CA GLN A 15 -5.62 15.90 22.34
C GLN A 15 -6.06 14.66 21.56
N ILE A 16 -7.32 14.23 21.70
CA ILE A 16 -7.88 13.08 20.95
C ILE A 16 -7.86 13.33 19.44
N GLN A 17 -8.28 14.52 18.98
CA GLN A 17 -8.29 14.85 17.55
C GLN A 17 -6.87 14.92 16.97
N PHE A 18 -5.91 15.43 17.74
CA PHE A 18 -4.52 15.53 17.31
C PHE A 18 -3.87 14.15 17.17
N VAL A 19 -4.11 13.25 18.14
CA VAL A 19 -3.65 11.85 18.07
C VAL A 19 -4.24 11.12 16.86
N ARG A 20 -5.54 11.35 16.57
CA ARG A 20 -6.22 10.75 15.42
C ARG A 20 -5.62 11.20 14.07
N GLY A 21 -5.35 12.49 13.91
CA GLY A 21 -4.74 13.04 12.70
C GLY A 21 -3.28 12.61 12.49
N VAL A 22 -2.50 12.43 13.57
CA VAL A 22 -1.13 11.90 13.49
C VAL A 22 -1.14 10.42 13.08
N TRP A 23 -2.10 9.62 13.58
CA TRP A 23 -2.24 8.21 13.22
C TRP A 23 -2.63 8.00 11.75
N GLU A 24 -3.56 8.81 11.22
CA GLU A 24 -3.95 8.76 9.80
C GLU A 24 -2.78 9.13 8.87
N LYS A 25 -1.90 10.05 9.27
CA LYS A 25 -0.68 10.36 8.53
C LYS A 25 0.36 9.24 8.61
N GLY A 26 0.48 8.55 9.76
CA GLY A 26 1.36 7.40 9.93
C GLY A 26 0.96 6.19 9.07
N LEU A 27 -0.35 5.97 8.89
CA LEU A 27 -0.88 4.92 8.00
C LEU A 27 -0.60 5.16 6.51
N ASN A 28 -0.39 6.42 6.12
CA ASN A 28 -0.06 6.83 4.75
C ASN A 28 1.45 7.05 4.53
N ALA A 29 2.29 6.78 5.53
CA ALA A 29 3.74 6.85 5.36
C ALA A 29 4.19 5.68 4.48
N GLY A 30 4.83 6.00 3.34
CA GLY A 30 5.33 4.99 2.43
C GLY A 30 6.32 4.03 3.11
N GLU A 31 6.28 2.75 2.74
CA GLU A 31 7.14 1.70 3.29
C GLU A 31 8.35 1.48 2.39
N ASP A 32 9.56 1.68 2.90
CA ASP A 32 10.80 1.40 2.17
C ASP A 32 11.10 -0.10 2.15
N VAL A 33 11.36 -0.65 0.96
CA VAL A 33 11.73 -2.05 0.75
C VAL A 33 13.08 -2.11 0.07
N TYR A 34 14.03 -2.79 0.71
CA TYR A 34 15.38 -2.94 0.19
C TYR A 34 15.56 -4.33 -0.44
N ALA A 35 16.16 -4.37 -1.62
CA ALA A 35 16.41 -5.62 -2.34
C ALA A 35 17.78 -5.60 -3.04
N VAL A 36 18.30 -6.77 -3.38
CA VAL A 36 19.52 -6.91 -4.18
C VAL A 36 19.16 -7.35 -5.60
N PRO A 37 19.94 -6.99 -6.62
CA PRO A 37 19.70 -7.46 -7.98
C PRO A 37 19.65 -9.00 -8.03
N GLY A 38 18.66 -9.54 -8.73
CA GLY A 38 18.45 -10.98 -8.85
C GLY A 38 17.54 -11.60 -7.78
N SER A 39 17.21 -10.89 -6.69
CA SER A 39 16.30 -11.41 -5.67
C SER A 39 14.83 -11.27 -6.06
N ASP A 40 13.97 -11.94 -5.32
CA ASP A 40 12.52 -11.77 -5.39
C ASP A 40 12.05 -10.86 -4.26
N VAL A 41 11.02 -10.05 -4.51
CA VAL A 41 10.49 -9.08 -3.55
C VAL A 41 8.98 -9.19 -3.47
N ASN A 42 8.45 -9.23 -2.24
CA ASN A 42 7.02 -9.22 -1.96
C ASN A 42 6.60 -7.90 -1.30
N MET A 43 5.61 -7.25 -1.86
CA MET A 43 4.93 -6.09 -1.26
C MET A 43 3.48 -6.49 -0.99
N THR A 44 3.01 -6.33 0.25
CA THR A 44 1.71 -6.88 0.67
C THR A 44 0.84 -5.80 1.29
N CYS A 45 -0.32 -5.58 0.66
CA CYS A 45 -1.35 -4.73 1.22
C CYS A 45 -2.38 -5.57 1.95
N GLN A 46 -2.61 -5.23 3.20
CA GLN A 46 -3.61 -5.87 4.04
C GLN A 46 -4.56 -4.80 4.57
N ILE A 47 -5.86 -4.99 4.34
CA ILE A 47 -6.90 -4.10 4.81
C ILE A 47 -8.07 -4.90 5.39
N GLN A 48 -8.63 -4.40 6.48
CA GLN A 48 -9.94 -4.87 6.95
C GLN A 48 -11.01 -4.09 6.19
N LEU A 49 -11.76 -4.78 5.33
CA LEU A 49 -12.80 -4.14 4.53
C LEU A 49 -13.90 -3.62 5.45
N LYS A 50 -14.13 -2.31 5.36
CA LYS A 50 -15.32 -1.64 5.84
C LYS A 50 -16.05 -1.23 4.57
N GLY A 51 -17.25 -1.76 4.34
CA GLY A 51 -18.02 -1.57 3.11
C GLY A 51 -17.69 -2.56 1.99
N LEU A 52 -18.11 -2.20 0.77
CA LEU A 52 -18.08 -3.09 -0.39
C LEU A 52 -16.86 -2.81 -1.27
N LEU A 53 -16.05 -3.83 -1.52
CA LEU A 53 -14.93 -3.74 -2.45
C LEU A 53 -15.47 -3.57 -3.87
N VAL A 54 -15.18 -2.42 -4.49
CA VAL A 54 -15.50 -2.16 -5.90
C VAL A 54 -14.35 -2.68 -6.77
N GLN A 55 -13.12 -2.34 -6.41
CA GLN A 55 -11.93 -2.66 -7.19
C GLN A 55 -10.66 -2.54 -6.35
N THR A 56 -9.62 -3.30 -6.68
CA THR A 56 -8.26 -3.05 -6.17
C THR A 56 -7.23 -3.20 -7.27
N GLN A 57 -6.11 -2.51 -7.15
CA GLN A 57 -5.06 -2.54 -8.16
C GLN A 57 -3.68 -2.32 -7.57
N TRP A 58 -2.69 -2.78 -8.32
CA TRP A 58 -1.28 -2.44 -8.16
C TRP A 58 -0.86 -1.55 -9.32
N SER A 59 -0.14 -0.48 -9.02
CA SER A 59 0.47 0.39 -10.02
C SER A 59 1.88 0.82 -9.61
N LYS A 60 2.74 1.07 -10.58
CA LYS A 60 3.99 1.80 -10.36
C LYS A 60 3.68 3.29 -10.45
N VAL A 61 4.14 4.06 -9.46
CA VAL A 61 3.97 5.52 -9.44
C VAL A 61 4.95 6.10 -10.45
N SER A 62 4.43 6.69 -11.51
CA SER A 62 5.19 7.40 -12.55
C SER A 62 4.39 8.60 -13.05
N ASP A 63 4.91 9.36 -14.01
CA ASP A 63 4.20 10.53 -14.60
C ASP A 63 2.84 10.13 -15.23
N GLN A 64 2.70 8.86 -15.62
CA GLN A 64 1.44 8.24 -16.00
C GLN A 64 1.12 7.09 -15.03
N MET A 65 -0.15 6.78 -14.82
CA MET A 65 -0.54 5.63 -14.00
C MET A 65 -0.11 4.34 -14.70
N ASP A 66 0.97 3.72 -14.22
CA ASP A 66 1.52 2.50 -14.79
C ASP A 66 0.91 1.28 -14.08
N LEU A 67 -0.26 0.86 -14.56
CA LEU A 67 -1.05 -0.24 -13.98
C LEU A 67 -0.32 -1.59 -14.17
N ILE A 68 -0.09 -2.31 -13.06
CA ILE A 68 0.57 -3.61 -13.04
C ILE A 68 -0.48 -4.73 -13.07
N ALA A 69 -1.48 -4.63 -12.19
CA ALA A 69 -2.55 -5.60 -12.10
C ALA A 69 -3.81 -4.95 -11.52
N LEU A 70 -4.95 -5.43 -11.97
CA LEU A 70 -6.27 -4.95 -11.58
C LEU A 70 -7.13 -6.13 -11.15
N HIS A 71 -7.71 -6.09 -9.96
CA HIS A 71 -8.66 -7.09 -9.51
C HIS A 71 -10.05 -6.47 -9.35
N HIS A 72 -11.02 -7.04 -10.06
CA HIS A 72 -12.43 -6.74 -9.92
C HIS A 72 -13.15 -7.95 -9.30
N PRO A 73 -13.94 -7.80 -8.22
CA PRO A 73 -14.56 -8.93 -7.52
C PRO A 73 -15.41 -9.85 -8.39
N GLN A 74 -16.03 -9.33 -9.46
CA GLN A 74 -16.87 -10.11 -10.37
C GLN A 74 -16.10 -10.63 -11.61
N TYR A 75 -15.02 -9.96 -12.02
CA TYR A 75 -14.35 -10.25 -13.30
C TYR A 75 -12.95 -10.85 -13.11
N GLY A 76 -12.49 -10.96 -11.86
CA GLY A 76 -11.18 -11.51 -11.54
C GLY A 76 -10.04 -10.54 -11.79
N ILE A 77 -8.85 -11.10 -12.06
CA ILE A 77 -7.60 -10.34 -12.21
C ILE A 77 -7.31 -10.09 -13.69
N HIS A 78 -7.09 -8.82 -14.03
CA HIS A 78 -6.65 -8.36 -15.34
C HIS A 78 -5.21 -7.84 -15.27
N TYR A 79 -4.39 -8.26 -16.25
CA TYR A 79 -3.00 -7.84 -16.41
C TYR A 79 -2.86 -6.97 -17.67
N PRO A 80 -2.41 -5.72 -17.56
CA PRO A 80 -2.06 -4.91 -18.72
C PRO A 80 -0.89 -5.51 -19.50
N HIS A 81 -0.89 -5.30 -20.82
CA HIS A 81 0.06 -5.91 -21.75
C HIS A 81 1.54 -5.60 -21.46
N LYS A 82 1.83 -4.52 -20.70
CA LYS A 82 3.20 -4.07 -20.38
C LYS A 82 3.90 -4.87 -19.26
N HIS A 83 3.19 -5.60 -18.40
CA HIS A 83 3.74 -6.07 -17.10
C HIS A 83 3.72 -7.58 -16.86
N SER A 84 3.32 -8.38 -17.83
CA SER A 84 2.78 -9.74 -17.59
C SER A 84 3.77 -10.88 -17.36
N CYS A 85 5.09 -10.66 -17.28
CA CYS A 85 6.06 -11.76 -17.14
C CYS A 85 6.93 -11.73 -15.87
N LYS A 86 7.14 -10.57 -15.25
CA LYS A 86 8.01 -10.44 -14.06
C LYS A 86 7.25 -10.12 -12.77
N SER A 87 5.98 -9.73 -12.91
CA SER A 87 5.09 -9.42 -11.80
C SER A 87 4.05 -10.53 -11.68
N VAL A 88 3.85 -11.00 -10.45
CA VAL A 88 2.82 -11.97 -10.09
C VAL A 88 2.03 -11.38 -8.94
N VAL A 89 0.71 -11.50 -8.95
CA VAL A 89 -0.14 -11.02 -7.85
C VAL A 89 -0.91 -12.16 -7.22
N ASP A 90 -1.18 -12.01 -5.92
CA ASP A 90 -1.93 -12.96 -5.11
C ASP A 90 -3.02 -12.22 -4.32
N PHE A 91 -4.29 -12.54 -4.63
CA PHE A 91 -5.47 -12.00 -3.94
C PHE A 91 -6.02 -13.05 -2.99
N ARG A 92 -6.12 -12.70 -1.70
CA ARG A 92 -6.72 -13.55 -0.69
C ARG A 92 -7.70 -12.76 0.16
N GLN A 93 -8.89 -13.32 0.34
CA GLN A 93 -9.86 -12.84 1.32
C GLN A 93 -10.00 -13.89 2.41
N ILE A 94 -9.72 -13.47 3.64
CA ILE A 94 -9.72 -14.31 4.85
C ILE A 94 -11.01 -14.00 5.63
N PRO A 95 -11.50 -14.93 6.49
CA PRO A 95 -12.54 -14.62 7.46
C PRO A 95 -12.29 -13.31 8.21
N GLU A 96 -13.36 -12.67 8.69
CA GLU A 96 -13.34 -11.33 9.31
C GLU A 96 -13.17 -10.15 8.33
N ASN A 97 -13.45 -10.38 7.04
CA ASN A 97 -13.36 -9.36 5.98
C ASN A 97 -11.96 -8.77 5.80
N ILE A 98 -10.92 -9.54 6.13
CA ILE A 98 -9.54 -9.15 5.88
C ILE A 98 -9.19 -9.52 4.45
N THR A 99 -8.74 -8.53 3.69
CA THR A 99 -8.27 -8.72 2.31
C THR A 99 -6.77 -8.48 2.24
N ILE A 100 -6.08 -9.42 1.60
CA ILE A 100 -4.64 -9.41 1.35
C ILE A 100 -4.42 -9.38 -0.15
N TRP A 101 -3.64 -8.41 -0.61
CA TRP A 101 -3.25 -8.23 -2.00
C TRP A 101 -1.74 -8.08 -2.08
N THR A 102 -1.07 -9.13 -2.54
CA THR A 102 0.39 -9.20 -2.61
C THR A 102 0.86 -9.06 -4.04
N LEU A 103 1.89 -8.23 -4.25
CA LEU A 103 2.66 -8.13 -5.47
C LEU A 103 4.03 -8.78 -5.26
N LEU A 104 4.32 -9.82 -6.04
CA LEU A 104 5.61 -10.48 -6.15
C LEU A 104 6.33 -9.99 -7.41
N LEU A 105 7.48 -9.35 -7.23
CA LEU A 105 8.42 -9.02 -8.30
C LEU A 105 9.56 -10.04 -8.29
N ARG A 106 9.71 -10.77 -9.40
CA ARG A 106 10.77 -11.79 -9.53
C ARG A 106 12.01 -11.25 -10.21
N ASN A 107 13.18 -11.72 -9.78
CA ASN A 107 14.47 -11.39 -10.38
C ASN A 107 14.63 -9.87 -10.58
N VAL A 108 14.60 -9.13 -9.48
CA VAL A 108 14.58 -7.66 -9.53
C VAL A 108 15.90 -7.10 -10.06
N SER A 109 15.80 -6.00 -10.81
CA SER A 109 16.94 -5.27 -11.38
C SER A 109 16.79 -3.79 -11.08
N SER A 110 17.87 -3.00 -11.10
CA SER A 110 17.84 -1.56 -10.77
C SER A 110 16.73 -0.76 -11.49
N SER A 111 16.34 -1.14 -12.70
CA SER A 111 15.20 -0.55 -13.44
C SER A 111 13.82 -0.74 -12.79
N LEU A 112 13.67 -1.76 -11.94
CA LEU A 112 12.47 -2.01 -11.14
C LEU A 112 12.42 -1.16 -9.87
N SER A 113 13.47 -0.43 -9.51
CA SER A 113 13.40 0.53 -8.39
C SER A 113 12.32 1.60 -8.64
N GLY A 114 11.86 2.20 -7.55
CA GLY A 114 10.86 3.26 -7.55
C GLY A 114 9.67 2.98 -6.64
N LYS A 115 8.66 3.84 -6.76
CA LYS A 115 7.48 3.78 -5.91
C LYS A 115 6.40 2.88 -6.53
N TYR A 116 5.81 2.03 -5.71
CA TYR A 116 4.70 1.16 -6.05
C TYR A 116 3.52 1.51 -5.14
N GLU A 117 2.32 1.40 -5.66
CA GLU A 117 1.11 1.71 -4.92
C GLU A 117 0.12 0.57 -5.09
N CYS A 118 -0.46 0.13 -3.99
CA CYS A 118 -1.71 -0.61 -4.02
C CYS A 118 -2.85 0.34 -3.66
N SER A 119 -3.98 0.20 -4.34
CA SER A 119 -5.18 0.96 -4.01
C SER A 119 -6.40 0.05 -3.94
N PHE A 120 -7.30 0.38 -3.02
CA PHE A 120 -8.56 -0.29 -2.77
C PHE A 120 -9.67 0.76 -2.88
N THR A 121 -10.58 0.57 -3.82
CA THR A 121 -11.78 1.39 -3.97
C THR A 121 -12.93 0.70 -3.27
N LEU A 122 -13.44 1.34 -2.22
CA LEU A 122 -14.49 0.86 -1.34
C LEU A 122 -15.70 1.79 -1.46
N PHE A 123 -16.89 1.22 -1.44
CA PHE A 123 -18.13 1.99 -1.34
C PHE A 123 -18.82 1.71 0.00
N PRO A 124 -19.21 2.76 0.77
CA PRO A 124 -19.05 4.20 0.53
C PRO A 124 -17.73 4.84 1.02
N GLU A 125 -16.77 4.06 1.52
CA GLU A 125 -15.60 4.53 2.28
C GLU A 125 -14.57 5.30 1.44
N GLY A 126 -14.63 5.18 0.11
CA GLY A 126 -13.71 5.85 -0.81
C GLY A 126 -12.47 5.01 -1.10
N ILE A 127 -11.35 5.68 -1.37
CA ILE A 127 -10.11 5.02 -1.80
C ILE A 127 -9.15 4.94 -0.62
N TRP A 128 -8.64 3.73 -0.36
CA TRP A 128 -7.50 3.50 0.52
C TRP A 128 -6.28 3.13 -0.31
N THR A 129 -5.12 3.71 -0.01
CA THR A 129 -3.88 3.46 -0.75
C THR A 129 -2.73 3.21 0.21
N LYS A 130 -1.80 2.33 -0.20
CA LYS A 130 -0.51 2.18 0.48
C LYS A 130 0.60 2.21 -0.55
N THR A 131 1.62 3.03 -0.27
CA THR A 131 2.79 3.21 -1.13
C THR A 131 4.00 2.47 -0.57
N TYR A 132 4.73 1.82 -1.45
CA TYR A 132 6.02 1.19 -1.21
C TYR A 132 7.10 1.92 -1.99
N ASN A 133 8.30 2.00 -1.46
CA ASN A 133 9.47 2.54 -2.15
C ASN A 133 10.53 1.44 -2.26
N LEU A 134 10.65 0.85 -3.46
CA LEU A 134 11.58 -0.23 -3.72
C LEU A 134 12.97 0.33 -4.07
N LEU A 135 13.93 0.04 -3.21
CA LEU A 135 15.32 0.45 -3.32
C LEU A 135 16.19 -0.76 -3.58
N ILE A 136 16.87 -0.79 -4.73
CA ILE A 136 17.76 -1.88 -5.10
C ILE A 136 19.19 -1.49 -4.77
N GLN A 137 19.79 -2.21 -3.83
CA GLN A 137 21.16 -1.98 -3.40
C GLN A 137 22.11 -2.37 -4.53
N ALA A 138 22.99 -1.45 -4.92
CA ALA A 138 24.07 -1.80 -5.83
C ALA A 138 24.99 -2.83 -5.15
N PRO A 139 25.56 -3.81 -5.88
CA PRO A 139 26.56 -4.68 -5.31
C PRO A 139 27.72 -3.81 -4.80
N GLY A 140 27.95 -3.86 -3.48
CA GLY A 140 29.07 -3.16 -2.87
C GLY A 140 30.36 -3.65 -3.51
N LYS A 141 31.16 -2.72 -4.05
CA LYS A 141 32.55 -3.03 -4.41
C LYS A 141 33.27 -3.36 -3.10
N CYS A 142 33.60 -4.63 -2.88
CA CYS A 142 34.62 -4.98 -1.89
C CYS A 142 35.95 -4.40 -2.38
N ASN A 143 36.38 -3.29 -1.79
CA ASN A 143 37.73 -2.79 -1.97
C ASN A 143 38.62 -3.59 -0.99
N TRP A 144 39.40 -4.52 -1.52
CA TRP A 144 40.47 -5.22 -0.80
C TRP A 144 41.72 -4.35 -0.79
#